data_AF-A0A2S0WSA0-F1
#
_entry.id   AF-A0A2S0WSA0-F1
#
_cell.length_a   1.000
_cell.length_b   1.000
_cell.length_c   1.000
_cell.angle_alpha   90.00
_cell.angle_beta   90.00
_cell.angle_gamma   90.00
#
_symmetry.space_group_name_H-M   'P 1'
#
loop_
_entity.id
_entity.type
_entity.pdbx_description
1 polymer ?
#
loop_
_entity_poly.entity_id
_entity_poly.type
_entity_poly.pdbx_seq_one_letter_code
_entity_poly.pdbx_strand_id
1 'polypeptide(L)'
;MVRSELELAKTEAKAEVAKAGKGAGMLGGAAVAGYFTLLFLSLFVMYLLGEGMDLQWAALIVFVVWAIIAAVLAVLGRSRLKTVDPSLERTQKTLKEDVQWAKNQK
;
A
#
# COMPACT_ATOMS: atom_id res chain seq x y z
N MET A 1 27.18 10.40 -29.49
CA MET A 1 26.53 11.30 -28.50
C MET A 1 25.20 10.72 -28.04
N VAL A 2 24.22 10.50 -28.93
CA VAL A 2 22.91 9.90 -28.59
C VAL A 2 22.98 8.54 -27.87
N ARG A 3 23.91 7.66 -28.28
CA ARG A 3 24.08 6.33 -27.65
C ARG A 3 24.54 6.41 -26.19
N SER A 4 25.32 7.43 -25.87
CA SER A 4 25.84 7.71 -24.52
C SER A 4 24.74 8.18 -23.59
N GLU A 5 23.87 9.08 -24.09
CA GLU A 5 22.71 9.60 -23.35
C GLU A 5 21.69 8.51 -23.07
N LEU A 6 21.48 7.60 -24.03
CA LEU A 6 20.63 6.42 -23.83
C LEU A 6 21.20 5.46 -22.79
N GLU A 7 22.51 5.20 -22.78
CA GLU A 7 23.16 4.38 -21.76
C GLU A 7 23.07 5.02 -20.37
N LEU A 8 23.19 6.36 -20.28
CA LEU A 8 23.03 7.13 -19.06
C LEU A 8 21.60 7.06 -18.53
N ALA A 9 20.61 7.34 -19.38
CA ALA A 9 19.19 7.24 -19.04
C ALA A 9 18.80 5.83 -18.60
N LYS A 10 19.34 4.80 -19.26
CA LYS A 10 19.12 3.40 -18.87
C LYS A 10 19.73 3.08 -17.50
N THR A 11 20.91 3.61 -17.21
CA THR A 11 21.59 3.42 -15.92
C THR A 11 20.84 4.14 -14.79
N GLU A 12 20.42 5.36 -15.04
CA GLU A 12 19.65 6.18 -14.10
C GLU A 12 18.27 5.55 -13.82
N ALA A 13 17.55 5.16 -14.87
CA ALA A 13 16.30 4.43 -14.75
C ALA A 13 16.47 3.12 -13.97
N LYS A 14 17.55 2.36 -14.20
CA LYS A 14 17.82 1.12 -13.45
C LYS A 14 18.10 1.40 -11.97
N ALA A 15 18.86 2.45 -11.66
CA ALA A 15 19.15 2.86 -10.28
C ALA A 15 17.87 3.32 -9.56
N GLU A 16 17.01 4.06 -10.27
CA GLU A 16 15.73 4.53 -9.75
C GLU A 16 14.74 3.38 -9.51
N VAL A 17 14.63 2.44 -10.45
CA VAL A 17 13.86 1.20 -10.29
C VAL A 17 14.37 0.37 -9.12
N ALA A 18 15.69 0.23 -8.96
CA ALA A 18 16.26 -0.51 -7.83
C ALA A 18 15.96 0.16 -6.49
N LYS A 19 16.02 1.50 -6.43
CA LYS A 19 15.68 2.28 -5.23
C LYS A 19 14.20 2.16 -4.89
N ALA A 20 13.33 2.30 -5.88
CA ALA A 20 11.88 2.10 -5.73
C ALA A 20 11.56 0.66 -5.31
N GLY A 21 12.20 -0.33 -5.93
CA GLY A 21 12.03 -1.75 -5.59
C GLY A 21 12.48 -2.10 -4.17
N LYS A 22 13.61 -1.54 -3.71
CA LYS A 22 14.07 -1.70 -2.32
C LYS A 22 13.09 -1.05 -1.34
N GLY A 23 12.58 0.14 -1.64
CA GLY A 23 11.57 0.82 -0.83
C GLY A 23 10.27 0.02 -0.75
N ALA A 24 9.76 -0.43 -1.90
CA ALA A 24 8.57 -1.28 -1.96
C ALA A 24 8.76 -2.61 -1.22
N GLY A 25 9.94 -3.23 -1.34
CA GLY A 25 10.30 -4.45 -0.62
C GLY A 25 10.35 -4.25 0.91
N MET A 26 10.91 -3.12 1.38
CA MET A 26 10.92 -2.77 2.80
C MET A 26 9.49 -2.52 3.33
N LEU A 27 8.66 -1.80 2.58
CA LEU A 27 7.26 -1.57 2.96
C LEU A 27 6.44 -2.86 2.97
N GLY A 28 6.66 -3.75 1.97
CA GLY A 28 6.05 -5.07 1.94
C GLY A 28 6.48 -5.93 3.14
N GLY A 29 7.78 -5.96 3.45
CA GLY A 29 8.31 -6.63 4.62
C GLY A 29 7.75 -6.06 5.93
N ALA A 30 7.64 -4.74 6.05
CA ALA A 30 7.05 -4.07 7.21
C ALA A 30 5.56 -4.39 7.38
N ALA A 31 4.80 -4.53 6.29
CA ALA A 31 3.40 -4.94 6.35
C ALA A 31 3.25 -6.37 6.91
N VAL A 32 4.08 -7.30 6.44
CA VAL A 32 4.10 -8.69 6.95
C VAL A 32 4.55 -8.75 8.40
N ALA A 33 5.65 -8.06 8.74
CA ALA A 33 6.14 -7.98 10.10
C ALA A 33 5.09 -7.36 11.05
N GLY A 34 4.47 -6.26 10.64
CA GLY A 34 3.40 -5.61 11.39
C GLY A 34 2.19 -6.53 11.61
N TYR A 35 1.80 -7.32 10.61
CA TYR A 35 0.73 -8.32 10.76
C TYR A 35 1.08 -9.36 11.83
N PHE A 36 2.29 -9.92 11.80
CA PHE A 36 2.73 -10.88 12.82
C PHE A 36 2.86 -10.25 14.21
N THR A 37 3.34 -9.00 14.31
CA THR A 37 3.37 -8.27 15.58
C THR A 37 1.97 -8.14 16.17
N LEU A 38 0.97 -7.77 15.36
CA LEU A 38 -0.42 -7.68 15.79
C LEU A 38 -1.00 -9.04 16.19
N LEU A 39 -0.66 -10.12 15.46
CA LEU A 39 -1.06 -11.48 15.80
C LEU A 39 -0.51 -11.89 17.18
N PHE A 40 0.79 -11.75 17.40
CA PHE A 40 1.41 -12.11 18.68
C PHE A 40 0.94 -11.23 19.82
N LEU A 41 0.75 -9.93 19.59
CA LEU A 41 0.16 -9.03 20.57
C LEU A 41 -1.26 -9.48 20.96
N SER A 42 -2.06 -9.94 19.99
CA SER A 42 -3.41 -10.45 20.25
C SER A 42 -3.40 -11.70 21.12
N LEU A 43 -2.49 -12.64 20.83
CA LEU A 43 -2.31 -13.83 21.67
C LEU A 43 -1.86 -13.45 23.07
N PHE A 44 -0.87 -12.57 23.19
CA PHE A 44 -0.39 -12.07 24.48
C PHE A 44 -1.53 -11.47 25.30
N VAL A 45 -2.33 -10.56 24.73
CA VAL A 45 -3.48 -9.95 25.41
C VAL A 45 -4.51 -11.00 25.79
N MET A 46 -4.82 -11.95 24.89
CA MET A 46 -5.77 -13.03 25.18
C MET A 46 -5.33 -13.89 26.37
N TYR A 47 -4.07 -14.30 26.42
CA TYR A 47 -3.54 -15.08 27.55
C TYR A 47 -3.45 -14.27 28.84
N LEU A 48 -3.05 -13.00 28.75
CA LEU A 48 -2.98 -12.08 29.89
C LEU A 48 -4.36 -11.87 30.53
N LEU A 49 -5.41 -11.67 29.72
CA LEU A 49 -6.79 -11.62 30.25
C LEU A 49 -7.23 -13.00 30.77
N GLY A 50 -6.80 -14.07 30.12
CA GLY A 50 -7.10 -15.45 30.51
C GLY A 50 -6.57 -15.85 31.89
N GLU A 51 -5.62 -15.11 32.47
CA GLU A 51 -5.21 -15.31 33.87
C GLU A 51 -6.28 -14.83 34.87
N GLY A 52 -7.09 -13.84 34.48
CA GLY A 52 -8.13 -13.25 35.33
C GLY A 52 -9.56 -13.66 35.01
N MET A 53 -9.80 -14.35 33.89
CA MET A 53 -11.11 -14.84 33.46
C MET A 53 -10.97 -16.07 32.54
N ASP A 54 -12.07 -16.78 32.26
CA ASP A 54 -11.98 -17.90 31.32
C ASP A 54 -11.52 -17.44 29.92
N LEU A 55 -10.67 -18.26 29.30
CA LEU A 55 -10.02 -17.93 28.04
C LEU A 55 -11.00 -17.65 26.89
N GLN A 56 -12.22 -18.22 26.93
CA GLN A 56 -13.24 -17.97 25.90
C GLN A 56 -13.73 -16.52 25.95
N TRP A 57 -13.88 -15.94 27.15
CA TRP A 57 -14.27 -14.54 27.33
C TRP A 57 -13.14 -13.59 26.94
N ALA A 58 -11.90 -13.93 27.29
CA ALA A 58 -10.73 -13.18 26.84
C ALA A 58 -10.63 -13.14 25.30
N ALA A 59 -10.82 -14.29 24.63
CA ALA A 59 -10.82 -14.36 23.18
C ALA A 59 -11.95 -13.52 22.54
N LEU A 60 -13.14 -13.51 23.15
CA LEU A 60 -14.27 -12.71 22.69
C LEU A 60 -14.00 -11.21 22.80
N ILE A 61 -13.36 -10.76 23.88
CA ILE A 61 -12.95 -9.35 24.05
C ILE A 61 -11.95 -8.96 22.95
N VAL A 62 -10.91 -9.75 22.75
CA VAL A 62 -9.88 -9.49 21.71
C VAL A 62 -10.52 -9.46 20.31
N PHE A 63 -11.47 -10.35 20.03
CA PHE A 63 -12.23 -10.36 18.79
C PHE A 63 -13.02 -9.05 18.59
N VAL A 64 -13.74 -8.59 19.60
CA VAL A 64 -14.54 -7.35 19.52
C VAL A 64 -13.63 -6.14 19.27
N VAL A 65 -12.47 -6.07 19.90
CA VAL A 65 -11.48 -5.00 19.66
C VAL A 65 -11.04 -4.99 18.19
N TRP A 66 -10.69 -6.15 17.63
CA TRP A 66 -10.32 -6.25 16.21
C TRP A 66 -11.46 -5.94 15.26
N ALA A 67 -12.69 -6.35 15.59
CA ALA A 67 -13.88 -6.03 14.79
C ALA A 67 -14.09 -4.50 14.71
N ILE A 68 -13.91 -3.79 15.82
CA ILE A 68 -13.99 -2.32 15.86
C ILE A 68 -12.88 -1.70 15.01
N ILE A 69 -11.63 -2.13 15.19
CA ILE A 69 -10.49 -1.62 14.40
C ILE A 69 -10.73 -1.85 12.90
N ALA A 70 -11.18 -3.04 12.51
CA ALA A 70 -11.48 -3.39 11.12
C ALA A 70 -12.61 -2.53 10.55
N ALA A 71 -13.69 -2.30 11.31
CA ALA A 71 -14.79 -1.43 10.88
C ALA A 71 -14.31 0.02 10.65
N VAL A 72 -13.51 0.57 11.57
CA VAL A 72 -12.94 1.92 11.43
C VAL A 72 -12.03 2.00 10.20
N LEU A 73 -11.11 1.05 10.03
CA LEU A 73 -10.21 1.02 8.87
C LEU A 73 -10.97 0.88 7.55
N ALA A 74 -12.02 0.05 7.50
CA ALA A 74 -12.85 -0.12 6.31
C ALA A 74 -13.58 1.19 5.95
N VAL A 75 -14.13 1.90 6.93
CA VAL A 75 -14.80 3.20 6.72
C VAL A 75 -13.80 4.25 6.24
N LEU A 76 -12.66 4.39 6.91
CA LEU A 76 -11.62 5.35 6.54
C LEU A 76 -11.03 5.05 5.15
N GLY A 77 -10.72 3.79 4.87
CA GLY A 77 -10.24 3.33 3.57
C GLY A 77 -11.24 3.63 2.47
N ARG A 78 -12.52 3.30 2.68
CA ARG A 78 -13.58 3.61 1.73
C ARG A 78 -13.75 5.11 1.52
N SER A 79 -13.63 5.93 2.56
CA SER A 79 -13.68 7.39 2.45
C SER A 79 -12.52 7.93 1.60
N ARG A 80 -11.29 7.43 1.81
CA ARG A 80 -10.12 7.86 1.04
C ARG A 80 -10.21 7.42 -0.42
N LEU A 81 -10.67 6.20 -0.68
CA LEU A 81 -10.84 5.71 -2.06
C LEU A 81 -11.90 6.51 -2.83
N LYS A 82 -12.97 6.99 -2.16
CA LYS A 82 -13.97 7.85 -2.80
C LYS A 82 -13.43 9.21 -3.22
N THR A 83 -12.37 9.70 -2.59
CA THR A 83 -11.72 10.99 -2.94
C THR A 83 -10.68 10.85 -4.04
N VAL A 84 -10.31 9.63 -4.41
CA VAL A 84 -9.44 9.39 -5.57
C VAL A 84 -10.32 9.47 -6.81
N ASP A 85 -10.09 10.45 -7.67
CA ASP A 85 -10.69 10.52 -8.99
C ASP A 85 -9.98 9.52 -9.92
N PRO A 86 -10.61 8.40 -10.30
CA PRO A 86 -10.01 7.43 -11.22
C PRO A 86 -9.97 7.97 -12.66
N SER A 87 -10.76 8.98 -12.98
CA SER A 87 -10.69 9.66 -14.26
C SER A 87 -9.53 10.66 -14.19
N LEU A 88 -8.35 10.18 -14.57
CA LEU A 88 -7.22 11.06 -14.89
C LEU A 88 -7.54 11.88 -16.16
N GLU A 89 -8.65 12.63 -16.20
CA GLU A 89 -9.15 13.32 -17.40
C GLU A 89 -8.09 14.24 -18.00
N ARG A 90 -7.33 14.94 -17.14
CA ARG A 90 -6.15 15.73 -17.52
C ARG A 90 -5.10 14.87 -18.23
N THR A 91 -4.68 13.76 -17.63
CA THR A 91 -3.66 12.87 -18.21
C THR A 91 -4.17 12.21 -19.49
N GLN A 92 -5.42 11.79 -19.55
CA GLN A 92 -6.04 11.23 -20.75
C GLN A 92 -6.14 12.27 -21.87
N LYS A 93 -6.44 13.53 -21.55
CA LYS A 93 -6.51 14.62 -22.52
C LYS A 93 -5.12 14.95 -23.08
N THR A 94 -4.11 15.09 -22.22
CA THR A 94 -2.72 15.31 -22.65
C THR A 94 -2.20 14.16 -23.52
N LEU A 95 -2.46 12.90 -23.15
CA LEU A 95 -2.06 11.75 -23.97
C LEU A 95 -2.78 11.71 -25.33
N LYS A 96 -4.05 12.12 -25.41
CA LYS A 96 -4.79 12.22 -26.68
C LYS A 96 -4.22 13.34 -27.57
N GLU A 97 -3.88 14.48 -26.99
CA GLU A 97 -3.25 15.61 -27.68
C GLU A 97 -1.86 15.23 -28.21
N ASP A 98 -1.03 14.55 -27.42
CA ASP A 98 0.29 14.06 -27.82
C ASP A 98 0.21 13.06 -28.98
N VAL A 99 -0.75 12.12 -28.91
CA VAL A 99 -1.00 11.15 -29.99
C VAL A 99 -1.52 11.84 -31.25
N GLN A 100 -2.37 12.87 -31.12
CA GLN A 100 -2.85 13.66 -32.26
C GLN A 100 -1.73 14.46 -32.92
N TRP A 101 -0.86 15.10 -32.12
CA TRP A 101 0.29 15.83 -32.64
C TRP A 101 1.24 14.89 -33.42
N ALA A 102 1.54 13.71 -32.86
CA ALA A 102 2.37 12.71 -33.52
C ALA A 102 1.75 12.14 -34.82
N LYS A 103 0.41 12.07 -34.90
CA LYS A 103 -0.30 11.66 -36.12
C LYS A 103 -0.28 12.73 -37.21
N ASN A 104 -0.38 14.01 -36.85
CA ASN A 104 -0.39 15.13 -37.79
C ASN A 104 1.02 15.49 -38.32
N GLN A 105 2.07 14.92 -37.75
CA GLN A 105 3.46 15.16 -38.15
C GLN A 105 4.00 14.13 -39.18
N LYS A 106 3.14 13.25 -39.69
CA LYS A 106 3.39 12.39 -40.86
C LYS A 106 2.68 12.95 -42.09
#